data_AF-A0AAD4J5V0-F1
#
_entry.id   AF-A0AAD4J5V0-F1
#
_cell.length_a   1.000
_cell.length_b   1.000
_cell.length_c   1.000
_cell.angle_alpha   90.00
_cell.angle_beta   90.00
_cell.angle_gamma   90.00
#
_symmetry.space_group_name_H-M   'P 1'
#
loop_
_entity.id
_entity.type
_entity.pdbx_description
1 polymer ?
#
loop_
_entity_poly.entity_id
_entity_poly.type
_entity_poly.pdbx_seq_one_letter_code
_entity_poly.pdbx_strand_id
1 'polypeptide(L)'
;MVFGRWMYRISLNICSDLEEVFTYPFKLTHSCLDKKPLRRRTTKSTETATATAKIMDVLGLVRIRVRRGINLAVRDTLSSDPYCVVSCGTQRVKTKVIRGNCNPAWNEELTIYIKDFGTPITLSVYDKDTFTVDDSMGTANVDINPLIRCLKLGLQSLPDGTKVERVQPSKENCLSDESSIVWNKGKMTQDMILRLNDVECGEVEVQIEWIEIPGCKGIHAA
;
A
#
# COMPACT_ATOMS: atom_id res chain seq x y z
N MET A 1 51.23 -12.73 2.41
CA MET A 1 49.93 -13.04 1.77
C MET A 1 48.84 -12.89 2.81
N VAL A 2 48.10 -11.77 2.79
CA VAL A 2 46.91 -11.58 3.62
C VAL A 2 45.81 -11.12 2.68
N PHE A 3 44.82 -11.98 2.46
CA PHE A 3 43.64 -11.68 1.64
C PHE A 3 42.71 -10.74 2.43
N GLY A 4 42.59 -9.49 1.98
CA GLY A 4 41.59 -8.54 2.45
C GLY A 4 40.21 -8.93 1.92
N ARG A 5 39.31 -9.30 2.84
CA ARG A 5 37.93 -9.69 2.58
C ARG A 5 37.09 -8.41 2.46
N TRP A 6 36.62 -8.10 1.24
CA TRP A 6 35.66 -7.02 1.01
C TRP A 6 34.28 -7.45 1.53
N MET A 7 33.80 -6.83 2.60
CA MET A 7 32.39 -6.88 2.97
C MET A 7 31.62 -5.87 2.11
N TYR A 8 30.80 -6.36 1.19
CA TYR A 8 29.78 -5.55 0.52
C TYR A 8 28.73 -5.17 1.56
N ARG A 9 28.84 -3.93 2.06
CA ARG A 9 27.82 -3.31 2.90
C ARG A 9 26.71 -2.84 1.97
N ILE A 10 25.66 -3.65 1.81
CA ILE A 10 24.43 -3.25 1.15
C ILE A 10 23.76 -2.21 2.06
N SER A 11 24.04 -0.92 1.83
CA SER A 11 23.23 0.15 2.38
C SER A 11 21.90 0.15 1.63
N LEU A 12 20.89 -0.47 2.21
CA LEU A 12 19.50 -0.17 1.86
C LEU A 12 19.27 1.30 2.20
N ASN A 13 19.02 2.12 1.18
CA ASN A 13 18.72 3.55 1.34
C ASN A 13 17.29 3.71 1.89
N ILE A 14 17.09 3.35 3.16
CA ILE A 14 15.81 3.45 3.88
C ILE A 14 15.23 4.88 3.83
N CYS A 15 16.09 5.90 3.64
CA CYS A 15 15.69 7.30 3.60
C CYS A 15 14.93 7.70 2.32
N SER A 16 15.25 7.14 1.14
CA SER A 16 14.60 7.52 -0.12
C SER A 16 13.18 6.96 -0.23
N ASP A 17 12.98 5.71 0.21
CA ASP A 17 11.68 5.04 0.13
C ASP A 17 10.68 5.65 1.14
N LEU A 18 11.18 6.14 2.28
CA LEU A 18 10.37 6.82 3.28
C LEU A 18 10.02 8.26 2.85
N GLU A 19 10.94 9.00 2.23
CA GLU A 19 10.60 10.32 1.67
C GLU A 19 9.51 10.20 0.60
N GLU A 20 9.48 9.16 -0.22
CA GLU A 20 8.40 8.96 -1.20
C GLU A 20 7.03 8.73 -0.53
N VAL A 21 6.97 7.92 0.54
CA VAL A 21 5.72 7.67 1.30
C VAL A 21 5.23 8.92 2.03
N PHE A 22 6.14 9.76 2.54
CA PHE A 22 5.79 10.97 3.29
C PHE A 22 5.64 12.24 2.42
N THR A 23 6.07 12.23 1.16
CA THR A 23 6.15 13.43 0.30
C THR A 23 5.27 13.36 -0.94
N TYR A 24 4.18 12.57 -0.99
CA TYR A 24 3.17 12.77 -2.05
C TYR A 24 2.41 14.07 -1.78
N PRO A 25 2.67 15.16 -2.53
CA PRO A 25 1.91 16.38 -2.37
C PRO A 25 0.70 16.27 -3.30
N PHE A 26 -0.45 16.62 -2.75
CA PHE A 26 -1.64 17.04 -3.47
C PHE A 26 -1.24 17.93 -4.68
N LYS A 27 -1.37 17.44 -5.92
CA LYS A 27 -1.20 18.28 -7.12
C LYS A 27 -2.42 19.18 -7.24
N LEU A 28 -2.32 20.40 -6.71
CA LEU A 28 -3.13 21.53 -7.18
C LEU A 28 -2.42 22.18 -8.37
N THR A 29 -3.15 22.34 -9.46
CA THR A 29 -2.71 22.95 -10.71
C THR A 29 -2.67 24.49 -10.64
N HIS A 30 -1.52 25.04 -11.06
CA HIS A 30 -1.22 26.35 -11.69
C HIS A 30 -1.84 27.66 -11.16
N SER A 31 -0.98 28.63 -10.74
CA SER A 31 -0.54 29.75 -11.61
C SER A 31 0.37 30.80 -10.90
N CYS A 32 1.48 31.15 -11.57
CA CYS A 32 2.19 32.44 -11.70
C CYS A 32 2.85 33.23 -10.53
N LEU A 33 4.18 33.39 -10.70
CA LEU A 33 5.08 34.56 -10.48
C LEU A 33 5.29 35.18 -9.08
N ASP A 34 6.47 34.97 -8.49
CA ASP A 34 7.55 35.98 -8.41
C ASP A 34 8.79 35.47 -7.64
N LYS A 35 9.99 35.74 -8.16
CA LYS A 35 11.28 35.41 -7.52
C LYS A 35 11.82 36.63 -6.77
N LYS A 36 12.13 36.48 -5.46
CA LYS A 36 13.08 37.35 -4.73
C LYS A 36 14.03 36.50 -3.87
N PRO A 37 15.32 36.89 -3.72
CA PRO A 37 16.35 36.00 -3.19
C PRO A 37 16.55 36.07 -1.67
N LEU A 38 16.92 34.89 -1.14
CA LEU A 38 17.64 34.53 0.08
C LEU A 38 17.46 35.35 1.38
N ARG A 39 16.82 34.72 2.36
CA ARG A 39 17.19 34.83 3.79
C ARG A 39 17.37 33.43 4.38
N ARG A 40 18.63 33.04 4.59
CA ARG A 40 19.03 31.79 5.27
C ARG A 40 18.52 31.82 6.71
N ARG A 41 17.52 31.00 7.04
CA ARG A 41 17.16 30.62 8.41
C ARG A 41 17.52 29.14 8.58
N THR A 42 18.45 28.87 9.49
CA THR A 42 18.81 27.53 9.95
C THR A 42 17.67 26.98 10.80
N THR A 43 16.75 26.23 10.19
CA THR A 43 15.74 25.40 10.86
C THR A 43 15.90 23.96 10.38
N LYS A 44 17.01 23.30 10.74
CA LYS A 44 17.29 21.91 10.31
C LYS A 44 17.13 20.89 11.45
N SER A 45 17.05 21.35 12.71
CA SER A 45 17.12 20.51 13.91
C SER A 45 15.76 20.13 14.51
N THR A 46 14.70 20.93 14.29
CA THR A 46 13.36 20.64 14.80
C THR A 46 12.55 19.72 13.87
N GLU A 47 12.66 19.87 12.55
CA GLU A 47 11.97 18.99 11.58
C GLU A 47 12.49 17.55 11.61
N THR A 48 13.80 17.35 11.76
CA THR A 48 14.42 16.02 11.84
C THR A 48 14.06 15.30 13.13
N ALA A 49 13.96 16.00 14.27
CA ALA A 49 13.51 15.42 15.55
C ALA A 49 12.02 15.05 15.53
N THR A 50 11.16 15.86 14.89
CA THR A 50 9.73 15.56 14.76
C THR A 50 9.46 14.44 13.75
N ALA A 51 10.21 14.39 12.63
CA ALA A 51 10.10 13.31 11.66
C ALA A 51 10.57 11.95 12.23
N THR A 52 11.67 11.95 12.99
CA THR A 52 12.18 10.73 13.66
C THR A 52 11.23 10.26 14.77
N ALA A 53 10.67 11.16 15.59
CA ALA A 53 9.66 10.81 16.58
C ALA A 53 8.37 10.22 15.94
N LYS A 54 8.00 10.69 14.75
CA LYS A 54 6.81 10.22 14.01
C LYS A 54 7.00 8.82 13.41
N ILE A 55 8.26 8.41 13.13
CA ILE A 55 8.61 7.09 12.63
C ILE A 55 8.65 6.06 13.77
N MET A 56 9.10 6.43 14.96
CA MET A 56 9.15 5.51 16.12
C MET A 56 7.78 4.99 16.56
N ASP A 57 6.70 5.68 16.21
CA ASP A 57 5.31 5.28 16.55
C ASP A 57 4.68 4.33 15.51
N VAL A 58 5.36 4.04 14.41
CA VAL A 58 4.89 3.14 13.36
C VAL A 58 5.19 1.68 13.75
N LEU A 59 4.26 0.78 13.47
CA LEU A 59 4.42 -0.68 13.64
C LEU A 59 5.21 -1.29 12.48
N GLY A 60 4.94 -0.83 11.25
CA GLY A 60 5.67 -1.18 10.04
C GLY A 60 4.99 -0.63 8.79
N LEU A 61 5.33 -1.15 7.62
CA LEU A 61 4.67 -0.80 6.36
C LEU A 61 3.93 -2.02 5.79
N VAL A 62 2.85 -1.74 5.06
CA VAL A 62 2.20 -2.72 4.20
C VAL A 62 2.37 -2.27 2.76
N ARG A 63 2.94 -3.15 1.94
CA ARG A 63 3.01 -3.00 0.50
C ARG A 63 1.84 -3.75 -0.12
N ILE A 64 1.04 -3.03 -0.91
CA ILE A 64 -0.20 -3.51 -1.53
C ILE A 64 0.00 -3.43 -3.03
N ARG A 65 0.19 -4.58 -3.66
CA ARG A 65 0.27 -4.69 -5.12
C ARG A 65 -1.13 -4.84 -5.68
N VAL A 66 -1.64 -3.76 -6.27
CA VAL A 66 -2.92 -3.75 -7.00
C VAL A 66 -2.67 -4.28 -8.40
N ARG A 67 -3.10 -5.51 -8.68
CA ARG A 67 -2.79 -6.19 -9.94
C ARG A 67 -3.76 -5.78 -11.04
N ARG A 68 -5.05 -6.06 -10.85
CA ARG A 68 -6.08 -5.81 -11.86
C ARG A 68 -7.48 -5.71 -11.26
N GLY A 69 -8.37 -5.04 -11.99
CA GLY A 69 -9.80 -5.09 -11.79
C GLY A 69 -10.43 -6.15 -12.69
N ILE A 70 -11.51 -6.76 -12.24
CA ILE A 70 -12.24 -7.82 -12.94
C ILE A 70 -13.71 -7.42 -12.99
N ASN A 71 -14.25 -7.27 -14.20
CA ASN A 71 -15.65 -6.90 -14.45
C ASN A 71 -16.14 -5.73 -13.59
N LEU A 72 -15.36 -4.65 -13.57
CA LEU A 72 -15.72 -3.42 -12.87
C LEU A 72 -16.99 -2.81 -13.48
N ALA A 73 -17.70 -2.03 -12.67
CA ALA A 73 -18.87 -1.29 -13.11
C ALA A 73 -18.57 -0.37 -14.32
N VAL A 74 -19.62 0.00 -15.03
CA VAL A 74 -19.56 1.00 -16.11
C VAL A 74 -20.14 2.30 -15.55
N ARG A 75 -19.40 3.40 -15.68
CA ARG A 75 -19.85 4.75 -15.25
C ARG A 75 -19.84 5.77 -16.40
N ASP A 76 -19.13 5.52 -17.50
CA ASP A 76 -19.33 6.22 -18.77
C ASP A 76 -20.36 5.52 -19.68
N THR A 77 -20.47 5.95 -20.94
CA THR A 77 -21.41 5.41 -21.94
C THR A 77 -21.26 3.92 -22.22
N LEU A 78 -20.02 3.40 -22.28
CA LEU A 78 -19.74 2.01 -22.64
C LEU A 78 -18.63 1.37 -21.80
N SER A 79 -17.94 2.14 -20.96
CA SER A 79 -16.77 1.71 -20.19
C SER A 79 -16.57 2.61 -18.97
N SER A 80 -15.45 2.46 -18.28
CA SER A 80 -14.90 3.42 -17.32
C SER A 80 -13.40 3.61 -17.54
N ASP A 81 -12.86 4.67 -16.93
CA ASP A 81 -11.46 5.03 -16.75
C ASP A 81 -10.99 4.75 -15.29
N PRO A 82 -10.94 3.49 -14.83
CA PRO A 82 -10.80 3.19 -13.41
C PRO A 82 -9.39 3.43 -12.84
N TYR A 83 -9.35 3.86 -11.58
CA TYR A 83 -8.17 3.87 -10.71
C TYR A 83 -8.52 3.46 -9.28
N CYS A 84 -7.55 2.91 -8.56
CA CYS A 84 -7.73 2.53 -7.16
C CYS A 84 -7.14 3.58 -6.22
N VAL A 85 -7.80 3.81 -5.08
CA VAL A 85 -7.29 4.54 -3.93
C VAL A 85 -7.23 3.60 -2.75
N VAL A 86 -6.06 3.47 -2.13
CA VAL A 86 -5.90 2.80 -0.86
C VAL A 86 -5.80 3.86 0.23
N SER A 87 -6.61 3.72 1.28
CA SER A 87 -6.63 4.62 2.43
C SER A 87 -6.48 3.88 3.76
N CYS A 88 -5.74 4.47 4.69
CA CYS A 88 -5.58 3.99 6.07
C CYS A 88 -5.44 5.19 7.01
N GLY A 89 -6.48 5.48 7.79
CA GLY A 89 -6.56 6.71 8.58
C GLY A 89 -6.50 7.95 7.70
N THR A 90 -5.47 8.79 7.88
CA THR A 90 -5.27 10.01 7.08
C THR A 90 -4.46 9.78 5.80
N GLN A 91 -3.90 8.59 5.59
CA GLN A 91 -3.11 8.26 4.41
C GLN A 91 -4.02 7.93 3.23
N ARG A 92 -3.65 8.41 2.04
CA ARG A 92 -4.28 8.05 0.76
C ARG A 92 -3.21 7.95 -0.32
N VAL A 93 -3.12 6.79 -0.97
CA VAL A 93 -2.24 6.52 -2.10
C VAL A 93 -3.07 5.95 -3.24
N LYS A 94 -2.71 6.20 -4.50
CA LYS A 94 -3.53 5.83 -5.65
C LYS A 94 -2.71 5.26 -6.79
N THR A 95 -3.33 4.41 -7.60
CA THR A 95 -2.76 3.92 -8.86
C THR A 95 -2.87 4.96 -9.97
N LYS A 96 -2.27 4.67 -11.13
CA LYS A 96 -2.62 5.36 -12.37
C LYS A 96 -4.05 5.04 -12.79
N VAL A 97 -4.57 5.91 -13.66
CA VAL A 97 -5.84 5.72 -14.38
C VAL A 97 -5.58 4.86 -15.60
N ILE A 98 -6.41 3.84 -15.82
CA ILE A 98 -6.43 3.07 -17.07
C ILE A 98 -7.72 3.42 -17.80
N ARG A 99 -7.59 3.96 -19.02
CA ARG A 99 -8.74 4.48 -19.78
C ARG A 99 -9.51 3.40 -20.52
N GLY A 100 -10.82 3.54 -20.59
CA GLY A 100 -11.72 2.76 -21.44
C GLY A 100 -11.63 1.26 -21.19
N ASN A 101 -11.50 0.83 -19.93
CA ASN A 101 -11.36 -0.58 -19.62
C ASN A 101 -11.88 -0.96 -18.22
N CYS A 102 -13.00 -1.68 -18.17
CA CYS A 102 -13.56 -2.29 -16.94
C CYS A 102 -12.83 -3.57 -16.46
N ASN A 103 -11.76 -3.97 -17.14
CA ASN A 103 -10.82 -5.03 -16.73
C ASN A 103 -9.37 -4.51 -16.73
N PRO A 104 -9.09 -3.44 -15.96
CA PRO A 104 -7.81 -2.74 -16.01
C PRO A 104 -6.70 -3.60 -15.38
N ALA A 105 -5.50 -3.57 -15.96
CA ALA A 105 -4.31 -4.20 -15.38
C ALA A 105 -3.33 -3.13 -14.87
N TRP A 106 -3.51 -2.69 -13.62
CA TRP A 106 -2.67 -1.64 -13.02
C TRP A 106 -1.24 -2.12 -12.80
N ASN A 107 -1.07 -3.27 -12.15
CA ASN A 107 0.21 -3.84 -11.72
C ASN A 107 1.09 -2.83 -10.97
N GLU A 108 0.49 -2.10 -10.03
CA GLU A 108 1.16 -1.06 -9.25
C GLU A 108 1.28 -1.44 -7.78
N GLU A 109 2.40 -1.07 -7.17
CA GLU A 109 2.66 -1.28 -5.76
C GLU A 109 2.44 0.04 -5.01
N LEU A 110 1.56 0.00 -4.01
CA LEU A 110 1.25 1.12 -3.14
C LEU A 110 1.70 0.77 -1.73
N THR A 111 2.42 1.66 -1.05
CA THR A 111 2.94 1.41 0.30
C THR A 111 2.34 2.40 1.29
N ILE A 112 1.83 1.89 2.41
CA ILE A 112 1.28 2.67 3.52
C ILE A 112 1.96 2.28 4.84
N TYR A 113 2.08 3.23 5.77
CA TYR A 113 2.54 2.92 7.12
C TYR A 113 1.38 2.49 8.03
N ILE A 114 1.64 1.58 8.96
CA ILE A 114 0.64 1.10 9.93
C ILE A 114 1.05 1.56 11.32
N LYS A 115 0.16 2.29 12.00
CA LYS A 115 0.34 2.72 13.40
C LYS A 115 -0.47 1.89 14.38
N ASP A 116 -1.60 1.36 13.92
CA ASP A 116 -2.54 0.58 14.70
C ASP A 116 -3.19 -0.45 13.77
N PHE A 117 -3.21 -1.72 14.17
CA PHE A 117 -3.86 -2.80 13.43
C PHE A 117 -5.39 -2.71 13.46
N GLY A 118 -5.96 -1.93 14.39
CA GLY A 118 -7.39 -1.62 14.43
C GLY A 118 -7.86 -0.60 13.39
N THR A 119 -6.93 0.14 12.75
CA THR A 119 -7.29 1.10 11.70
C THR A 119 -7.59 0.38 10.39
N PRO A 120 -8.80 0.53 9.81
CA PRO A 120 -9.14 -0.15 8.57
C PRO A 120 -8.31 0.33 7.38
N ILE A 121 -7.91 -0.62 6.53
CA ILE A 121 -7.35 -0.36 5.21
C ILE A 121 -8.46 -0.57 4.19
N THR A 122 -8.81 0.50 3.49
CA THR A 122 -9.88 0.48 2.48
C THR A 122 -9.28 0.67 1.10
N LEU A 123 -9.66 -0.20 0.17
CA LEU A 123 -9.46 -0.04 -1.26
C LEU A 123 -10.76 0.47 -1.87
N SER A 124 -10.70 1.61 -2.55
CA SER A 124 -11.83 2.20 -3.28
C SER A 124 -11.47 2.29 -4.76
N VAL A 125 -12.43 1.99 -5.63
CA VAL A 125 -12.29 2.15 -7.08
C VAL A 125 -13.12 3.35 -7.51
N TYR A 126 -12.56 4.17 -8.40
CA TYR A 126 -13.23 5.34 -8.95
C TYR A 126 -13.07 5.39 -10.46
N ASP A 127 -14.06 5.97 -11.13
CA ASP A 127 -13.97 6.36 -12.53
C ASP A 127 -13.41 7.78 -12.65
N LYS A 128 -12.44 8.00 -13.54
CA LYS A 128 -11.81 9.31 -13.72
C LYS A 128 -12.60 10.16 -14.71
N ASP A 129 -13.25 11.18 -14.18
CA ASP A 129 -13.89 12.20 -15.00
C ASP A 129 -12.99 13.44 -15.21
N THR A 130 -13.10 14.04 -16.39
CA THR A 130 -12.32 15.24 -16.73
C THR A 130 -12.98 16.53 -16.24
N PHE A 131 -14.32 16.58 -16.20
CA PHE A 131 -15.07 17.81 -15.93
C PHE A 131 -16.04 17.69 -14.74
N THR A 132 -16.18 16.49 -14.16
CA THR A 132 -17.08 16.18 -13.04
C THR A 132 -16.31 15.56 -11.89
N VAL A 133 -17.01 15.33 -10.77
CA VAL A 133 -16.47 14.56 -9.64
C VAL A 133 -16.36 13.10 -10.08
N ASP A 134 -15.22 12.47 -9.81
CA ASP A 134 -14.97 11.06 -10.10
C ASP A 134 -16.02 10.15 -9.46
N ASP A 135 -16.67 9.31 -10.28
CA ASP A 135 -17.73 8.41 -9.83
C ASP A 135 -17.18 7.24 -9.01
N SER A 136 -17.90 6.88 -7.94
CA SER A 136 -17.56 5.71 -7.13
C SER A 136 -17.89 4.41 -7.87
N MET A 137 -16.94 3.48 -7.87
CA MET A 137 -17.07 2.14 -8.45
C MET A 137 -16.93 1.04 -7.39
N GLY A 138 -17.19 1.38 -6.13
CA GLY A 138 -17.25 0.44 -5.02
C GLY A 138 -15.99 0.39 -4.16
N THR A 139 -16.11 -0.30 -3.02
CA THR A 139 -15.05 -0.35 -2.00
C THR A 139 -14.90 -1.73 -1.38
N ALA A 140 -13.70 -2.05 -0.89
CA ALA A 140 -13.41 -3.29 -0.18
C ALA A 140 -12.41 -3.04 0.97
N ASN A 141 -12.59 -3.78 2.06
CA ASN A 141 -11.61 -3.83 3.14
C ASN A 141 -10.46 -4.78 2.77
N VAL A 142 -9.23 -4.35 3.05
CA VAL A 142 -8.01 -5.16 2.89
C VAL A 142 -7.60 -5.64 4.28
N ASP A 143 -7.98 -6.86 4.64
CA ASP A 143 -7.67 -7.42 5.96
C ASP A 143 -6.23 -7.94 6.01
N ILE A 144 -5.38 -7.24 6.76
CA ILE A 144 -3.98 -7.61 6.99
C ILE A 144 -3.79 -8.51 8.21
N ASN A 145 -4.80 -8.66 9.08
CA ASN A 145 -4.66 -9.36 10.35
C ASN A 145 -4.20 -10.82 10.20
N PRO A 146 -4.70 -11.60 9.23
CA PRO A 146 -4.21 -12.95 8.96
C PRO A 146 -2.70 -12.97 8.68
N LEU A 147 -2.21 -12.07 7.82
CA LEU A 147 -0.79 -11.93 7.54
C LEU A 147 0.01 -11.59 8.81
N ILE A 148 -0.47 -10.62 9.61
CA ILE A 148 0.20 -10.23 10.87
C ILE A 148 0.25 -11.39 11.87
N ARG A 149 -0.82 -12.19 11.99
CA ARG A 149 -0.82 -13.39 12.86
C ARG A 149 0.27 -14.37 12.44
N CYS A 150 0.36 -14.67 11.14
CA CYS A 150 1.38 -15.58 10.61
C CYS A 150 2.80 -15.05 10.87
N LEU A 151 3.04 -13.75 10.73
CA LEU A 151 4.34 -13.13 11.02
C LEU A 151 4.71 -13.23 12.50
N LYS A 152 3.74 -13.02 13.40
CA LYS A 152 3.94 -13.13 14.85
C LYS A 152 4.33 -14.53 15.33
N LEU A 153 4.01 -15.58 14.55
CA LEU A 153 4.46 -16.94 14.85
C LEU A 153 5.97 -17.12 14.72
N GLY A 154 6.69 -16.14 14.15
CA GLY A 154 8.15 -16.19 14.02
C GLY A 154 8.62 -17.32 13.12
N LEU A 155 7.82 -17.69 12.12
CA LEU A 155 8.15 -18.75 11.16
C LEU A 155 9.33 -18.27 10.30
N GLN A 156 10.53 -18.71 10.68
CA GLN A 156 11.75 -18.42 9.93
C GLN A 156 12.13 -19.65 9.09
N SER A 157 12.64 -19.41 7.87
CA SER A 157 13.27 -20.43 7.03
C SER A 157 12.34 -21.57 6.57
N LEU A 158 11.09 -21.27 6.24
CA LEU A 158 10.22 -22.24 5.56
C LEU A 158 10.69 -22.47 4.12
N PRO A 159 10.42 -23.67 3.54
CA PRO A 159 10.63 -23.90 2.11
C PRO A 159 9.84 -22.90 1.25
N ASP A 160 10.42 -22.51 0.12
CA ASP A 160 9.76 -21.62 -0.84
C ASP A 160 8.45 -22.23 -1.35
N GLY A 161 7.39 -21.43 -1.37
CA GLY A 161 6.05 -21.86 -1.78
C GLY A 161 5.21 -22.49 -0.67
N THR A 162 5.70 -22.52 0.58
CA THR A 162 4.92 -23.03 1.71
C THR A 162 3.67 -22.19 1.92
N LYS A 163 2.49 -22.80 1.81
CA LYS A 163 1.21 -22.19 2.18
C LYS A 163 1.06 -22.25 3.70
N VAL A 164 1.11 -21.10 4.36
CA VAL A 164 1.13 -20.97 5.82
C VAL A 164 -0.29 -20.97 6.38
N GLU A 165 -1.19 -20.20 5.78
CA GLU A 165 -2.58 -20.07 6.22
C GLU A 165 -3.47 -19.84 4.99
N ARG A 166 -4.76 -20.16 5.13
CA ARG A 166 -5.81 -19.90 4.14
C ARG A 166 -6.96 -19.20 4.82
N VAL A 167 -7.50 -18.18 4.17
CA VAL A 167 -8.65 -17.41 4.65
C VAL A 167 -9.80 -17.62 3.67
N GLN A 168 -10.91 -18.13 4.17
CA GLN A 168 -12.10 -18.38 3.36
C GLN A 168 -12.96 -17.10 3.22
N PRO A 169 -13.67 -16.93 2.09
CA PRO A 169 -14.76 -15.97 1.98
C PRO A 169 -15.77 -16.12 3.11
N SER A 170 -16.20 -15.00 3.69
CA SER A 170 -17.23 -14.97 4.73
C SER A 170 -18.10 -13.71 4.59
N LYS A 171 -19.14 -13.58 5.43
CA LYS A 171 -20.01 -12.39 5.42
C LYS A 171 -19.33 -11.16 6.04
N GLU A 172 -18.26 -11.40 6.80
CA GLU A 172 -17.53 -10.40 7.57
C GLU A 172 -16.30 -9.88 6.82
N ASN A 173 -15.94 -10.46 5.68
CA ASN A 173 -14.80 -10.03 4.87
C ASN A 173 -15.21 -9.74 3.42
N CYS A 174 -14.28 -9.17 2.64
CA CYS A 174 -14.52 -8.83 1.23
C CYS A 174 -13.92 -9.87 0.28
N LEU A 175 -13.56 -11.07 0.73
CA LEU A 175 -12.96 -12.08 -0.15
C LEU A 175 -14.03 -12.68 -1.07
N SER A 176 -13.71 -12.74 -2.37
CA SER A 176 -14.54 -13.43 -3.38
C SER A 176 -14.12 -14.88 -3.61
N ASP A 177 -12.88 -15.23 -3.24
CA ASP A 177 -12.28 -16.56 -3.35
C ASP A 177 -11.32 -16.79 -2.17
N GLU A 178 -10.84 -18.03 -1.99
CA GLU A 178 -9.85 -18.40 -0.97
C GLU A 178 -8.60 -17.53 -1.09
N SER A 179 -8.24 -16.83 -0.01
CA SER A 179 -6.97 -16.13 0.11
C SER A 179 -5.91 -17.04 0.71
N SER A 180 -4.71 -17.05 0.13
CA SER A 180 -3.59 -17.85 0.63
C SER A 180 -2.44 -16.97 1.11
N ILE A 181 -1.95 -17.26 2.31
CA ILE A 181 -0.71 -16.71 2.84
C ILE A 181 0.41 -17.68 2.51
N VAL A 182 1.42 -17.19 1.79
CA VAL A 182 2.52 -18.00 1.26
C VAL A 182 3.85 -17.43 1.72
N TRP A 183 4.73 -18.32 2.14
CA TRP A 183 6.14 -18.01 2.36
C TRP A 183 6.93 -18.26 1.08
N ASN A 184 7.67 -17.25 0.62
CA ASN A 184 8.50 -17.35 -0.57
C ASN A 184 9.71 -16.42 -0.48
N LYS A 185 10.92 -16.96 -0.66
CA LYS A 185 12.17 -16.20 -0.74
C LYS A 185 12.38 -15.24 0.44
N GLY A 186 12.08 -15.71 1.65
CA GLY A 186 12.23 -14.93 2.88
C GLY A 186 11.14 -13.87 3.10
N LYS A 187 10.06 -13.90 2.32
CA LYS A 187 8.93 -12.96 2.41
C LYS A 187 7.64 -13.71 2.61
N MET A 188 6.75 -13.13 3.41
CA MET A 188 5.39 -13.62 3.57
C MET A 188 4.43 -12.71 2.79
N THR A 189 3.66 -13.31 1.89
CA THR A 189 2.71 -12.59 1.04
C THR A 189 1.32 -13.20 1.17
N GLN A 190 0.30 -12.37 1.05
CA GLN A 190 -1.09 -12.83 0.99
C GLN A 190 -1.72 -12.36 -0.32
N ASP A 191 -2.19 -13.32 -1.12
CA ASP A 191 -2.94 -13.07 -2.34
C ASP A 191 -4.44 -13.03 -2.03
N MET A 192 -5.16 -12.03 -2.56
CA MET A 192 -6.58 -11.81 -2.31
C MET A 192 -7.31 -11.40 -3.60
N ILE A 193 -8.54 -11.87 -3.78
CA ILE A 193 -9.48 -11.32 -4.75
C ILE A 193 -10.62 -10.70 -3.96
N LEU A 194 -10.73 -9.38 -4.01
CA LEU A 194 -11.67 -8.60 -3.20
C LEU A 194 -12.93 -8.30 -4.01
N ARG A 195 -14.10 -8.71 -3.53
CA ARG A 195 -15.40 -8.28 -4.04
C ARG A 195 -15.67 -6.85 -3.59
N LEU A 196 -15.99 -5.97 -4.53
CA LEU A 196 -16.34 -4.59 -4.23
C LEU A 196 -17.77 -4.52 -3.69
N ASN A 197 -17.96 -3.76 -2.61
CA ASN A 197 -19.24 -3.41 -2.03
C ASN A 197 -19.76 -2.09 -2.60
N ASP A 198 -21.05 -1.80 -2.38
CA ASP A 198 -21.72 -0.57 -2.80
C ASP A 198 -21.65 -0.34 -4.32
N VAL A 199 -21.59 -1.43 -5.08
CA VAL A 199 -21.51 -1.45 -6.54
C VAL A 199 -22.15 -2.73 -7.07
N GLU A 200 -22.71 -2.68 -8.28
CA GLU A 200 -23.41 -3.79 -8.92
C GLU A 200 -22.48 -4.94 -9.35
N CYS A 201 -21.21 -4.64 -9.63
CA CYS A 201 -20.20 -5.63 -9.99
C CYS A 201 -18.78 -5.08 -9.80
N GLY A 202 -17.82 -5.99 -9.74
CA GLY A 202 -16.40 -5.65 -9.71
C GLY A 202 -15.65 -6.40 -8.63
N GLU A 203 -14.49 -6.92 -9.02
CA GLU A 203 -13.51 -7.51 -8.11
C GLU A 203 -12.13 -6.89 -8.36
N VAL A 204 -11.29 -6.87 -7.34
CA VAL A 204 -9.91 -6.39 -7.44
C VAL A 204 -8.96 -7.45 -6.92
N GLU A 205 -8.02 -7.86 -7.76
CA GLU A 205 -6.95 -8.78 -7.39
C GLU A 205 -5.79 -7.99 -6.79
N VAL A 206 -5.45 -8.31 -5.54
CA VAL A 206 -4.35 -7.67 -4.80
C VAL A 206 -3.44 -8.71 -4.16
N GLN A 207 -2.19 -8.32 -3.93
CA GLN A 207 -1.26 -9.05 -3.08
C GLN A 207 -0.68 -8.10 -2.04
N ILE A 208 -0.65 -8.53 -0.78
CA ILE A 208 -0.06 -7.74 0.31
C ILE A 208 1.20 -8.39 0.85
N GLU A 209 2.13 -7.56 1.31
CA GLU A 209 3.38 -7.93 1.97
C GLU A 209 3.65 -6.97 3.13
N TRP A 210 4.10 -7.51 4.25
CA TRP A 210 4.57 -6.71 5.38
C TRP A 210 6.05 -6.37 5.22
N ILE A 211 6.40 -5.11 5.47
CA ILE A 211 7.79 -4.64 5.47
C ILE A 211 8.12 -4.14 6.87
N GLU A 212 9.08 -4.80 7.50
CA GLU A 212 9.64 -4.37 8.78
C GLU A 212 10.59 -3.18 8.58
N ILE A 213 10.42 -2.14 9.38
CA ILE A 213 11.35 -1.01 9.42
C ILE A 213 12.23 -1.15 10.67
N PRO A 214 13.57 -1.20 10.52
CA PRO A 214 14.47 -1.19 11.67
C PRO A 214 14.26 0.04 12.56
N GLY A 215 14.11 -0.17 13.87
CA GLY A 215 13.93 0.91 14.85
C GLY A 215 12.49 1.41 15.04
N CYS A 216 11.52 0.81 14.35
CA CYS A 216 10.09 1.00 14.61
C CYS A 216 9.59 0.06 15.72
N LYS A 217 8.38 0.30 16.25
CA LYS A 217 7.74 -0.53 17.28
C LYS A 217 7.65 -2.02 16.89
N GLY A 218 7.49 -2.29 15.60
CA GLY A 218 7.38 -3.64 15.06
C GLY A 218 6.03 -4.29 15.33
N ILE A 219 5.84 -5.51 14.82
CA ILE A 219 4.59 -6.28 14.95
C ILE A 219 4.32 -6.78 16.37
N HIS A 220 5.33 -6.79 17.25
CA HIS A 220 5.25 -7.29 18.62
C HIS A 220 4.96 -6.20 19.65
N ALA A 221 4.83 -4.94 19.24
CA ALA A 221 4.36 -3.89 20.13
C ALA A 221 2.90 -4.17 20.50
N ALA A 222 2.70 -4.54 21.76
CA ALA A 222 1.42 -4.82 22.39
C ALA A 222 0.73 -3.52 22.82
#